data_AF-A0A016T3M3-F1
#
_entry.id   AF-A0A016T3M3-F1
#
_cell.length_a   1.000
_cell.length_b   1.000
_cell.length_c   1.000
_cell.angle_alpha   90.00
_cell.angle_beta   90.00
_cell.angle_gamma   90.00
#
_symmetry.space_group_name_H-M   'P 1'
#
loop_
_entity.id
_entity.type
_entity.pdbx_description
1 polymer ?
#
loop_
_entity_poly.entity_id
_entity_poly.type
_entity_poly.pdbx_seq_one_letter_code
_entity_poly.pdbx_strand_id
1 'polypeptide(L)'
;MIMKAAEGKGSLKKCTRDSREYNVLKNEDGIVAFSHREMESTTERFHSNIFRSLNVVPSPNILAGKTSPQILPSEIRDAIGSMKLGIVPGPDRISVDLLRAGDGRLLGILAARFSSYLEKERIPDQCRTSCTILLHRKSDKR
;
A
#
# COMPACT_ATOMS: atom_id res chain seq x y z
N MET A 1 15.39 -10.84 -24.11
CA MET A 1 16.52 -11.36 -23.30
C MET A 1 17.01 -12.73 -23.78
N ILE A 2 16.11 -13.65 -24.17
CA ILE A 2 16.46 -15.00 -24.68
C ILE A 2 17.21 -14.95 -26.04
N MET A 3 16.83 -14.04 -26.94
CA MET A 3 17.56 -13.86 -28.22
C MET A 3 19.03 -13.46 -28.04
N LYS A 4 19.34 -12.57 -27.07
CA LYS A 4 20.73 -12.17 -26.78
C LYS A 4 21.58 -13.31 -26.18
N ALA A 5 20.97 -14.30 -25.53
CA ALA A 5 21.69 -15.44 -24.96
C ALA A 5 22.00 -16.53 -26.00
N ALA A 6 21.18 -16.62 -27.06
CA ALA A 6 21.42 -17.52 -28.19
C ALA A 6 22.66 -17.13 -29.01
N GLU A 7 22.92 -15.82 -29.14
CA GLU A 7 24.10 -15.28 -29.82
C GLU A 7 25.37 -15.40 -28.95
N GLY A 8 25.21 -15.43 -27.63
CA GLY A 8 26.30 -15.34 -26.66
C GLY A 8 26.65 -16.64 -25.94
N LYS A 9 26.51 -17.83 -26.54
CA LYS A 9 26.92 -19.16 -25.99
C LYS A 9 26.66 -19.35 -24.47
N GLY A 10 25.64 -18.68 -23.93
CA GLY A 10 25.30 -18.72 -22.52
C GLY A 10 24.44 -19.94 -22.24
N SER A 11 24.61 -20.56 -21.08
CA SER A 11 23.83 -21.74 -20.71
C SER A 11 22.34 -21.39 -20.61
N LEU A 12 21.55 -21.85 -21.59
CA LEU A 12 20.09 -21.70 -21.67
C LEU A 12 19.35 -22.21 -20.41
N LYS A 13 19.98 -23.13 -19.65
CA LYS A 13 19.45 -23.66 -18.39
C LYS A 13 19.42 -22.63 -17.25
N LYS A 14 20.25 -21.58 -17.30
CA LYS A 14 20.27 -20.53 -16.26
C LYS A 14 19.18 -19.48 -16.52
N CYS A 15 18.98 -19.06 -17.77
CA CYS A 15 17.88 -18.16 -18.16
C CYS A 15 16.48 -18.75 -17.92
N THR A 16 16.31 -20.06 -18.03
CA THR A 16 15.00 -20.72 -17.87
C THR A 16 14.57 -20.89 -16.41
N ARG A 17 15.48 -20.84 -15.44
CA ARG A 17 15.12 -20.83 -14.01
C ARG A 17 14.60 -19.46 -13.56
N ASP A 18 15.26 -18.39 -13.98
CA ASP A 18 14.84 -17.02 -13.63
C ASP A 18 13.52 -16.61 -14.33
N SER A 19 13.20 -17.23 -15.47
CA SER A 19 11.99 -16.90 -16.25
C SER A 19 10.70 -17.56 -15.72
N ARG A 20 10.77 -18.68 -14.98
CA ARG A 20 9.56 -19.42 -14.55
C ARG A 20 8.79 -18.76 -13.41
N GLU A 21 9.41 -17.85 -12.65
CA GLU A 21 8.81 -17.27 -11.44
C GLU A 21 7.89 -16.07 -11.73
N TYR A 22 7.94 -15.49 -12.94
CA TYR A 22 7.18 -14.27 -13.29
C TYR A 22 6.02 -14.48 -14.28
N ASN A 23 5.91 -15.67 -14.90
CA ASN A 23 4.97 -15.95 -16.00
C ASN A 23 3.51 -16.22 -15.56
N VAL A 24 3.06 -15.69 -14.42
CA VAL A 24 1.71 -15.99 -13.89
C VAL A 24 0.74 -14.83 -14.08
N LEU A 25 1.23 -13.58 -14.11
CA LEU A 25 0.35 -12.43 -14.21
C LEU A 25 -0.12 -12.26 -15.66
N LYS A 26 -1.44 -12.31 -15.85
CA LYS A 26 -2.09 -12.08 -17.15
C LYS A 26 -2.74 -10.71 -17.16
N ASN A 27 -2.69 -10.04 -18.30
CA ASN A 27 -3.41 -8.80 -18.53
C ASN A 27 -4.90 -9.06 -18.82
N GLU A 28 -5.64 -7.98 -19.08
CA GLU A 28 -7.09 -8.00 -19.38
C GLU A 28 -7.44 -8.87 -20.59
N ASP A 29 -6.51 -8.99 -21.55
CA ASP A 29 -6.65 -9.82 -22.77
C ASP A 29 -6.25 -11.29 -22.54
N GLY A 30 -5.87 -11.66 -21.31
CA GLY A 30 -5.41 -13.00 -20.96
C GLY A 30 -3.96 -13.31 -21.38
N ILE A 31 -3.21 -12.32 -21.87
CA ILE A 31 -1.81 -12.43 -22.29
C ILE A 31 -0.91 -12.32 -21.06
N VAL A 32 0.09 -13.21 -20.98
CA VAL A 32 1.06 -13.25 -19.89
C VAL A 32 2.02 -12.05 -19.99
N ALA A 33 2.25 -11.34 -18.88
CA ALA A 33 3.27 -10.31 -18.78
C ALA A 33 4.67 -10.94 -18.65
N PHE A 34 5.65 -10.46 -19.42
CA PHE A 34 6.99 -11.07 -19.51
C PHE A 34 8.10 -10.21 -18.89
N SER A 35 7.79 -8.98 -18.48
CA SER A 35 8.73 -8.05 -17.84
C SER A 35 8.16 -7.45 -16.56
N HIS A 36 9.06 -7.02 -15.67
CA HIS A 36 8.69 -6.32 -14.43
C HIS A 36 7.77 -5.12 -14.70
N ARG A 37 8.14 -4.31 -15.68
CA ARG A 37 7.38 -3.12 -16.08
C ARG A 37 5.98 -3.46 -16.60
N GLU A 38 5.84 -4.53 -17.38
CA GLU A 38 4.52 -4.99 -17.86
C GLU A 38 3.65 -5.52 -16.71
N MET A 39 4.27 -6.22 -15.74
CA MET A 39 3.56 -6.68 -14.55
C MET A 39 3.08 -5.50 -13.70
N GLU A 40 3.96 -4.53 -13.41
CA GLU A 40 3.61 -3.31 -12.69
C GLU A 40 2.46 -2.57 -13.38
N SER A 41 2.55 -2.37 -14.70
CA SER A 41 1.51 -1.68 -15.46
C SER A 41 0.17 -2.43 -15.45
N THR A 42 0.22 -3.76 -15.51
CA THR A 42 -0.98 -4.61 -15.44
C THR A 42 -1.64 -4.53 -14.07
N THR A 43 -0.86 -4.62 -12.99
CA THR A 43 -1.35 -4.50 -11.61
C THR A 43 -1.87 -3.10 -11.30
N GLU A 44 -1.15 -2.06 -11.73
CA GLU A 44 -1.59 -0.66 -11.60
C GLU A 44 -2.93 -0.45 -12.28
N ARG A 45 -3.04 -0.81 -13.56
CA ARG A 45 -4.30 -0.70 -14.33
C ARG A 45 -5.45 -1.41 -13.65
N PHE A 46 -5.23 -2.64 -13.22
CA PHE A 46 -6.25 -3.44 -12.54
C PHE A 46 -6.78 -2.75 -11.28
N HIS A 47 -5.88 -2.29 -10.40
CA HIS A 47 -6.28 -1.60 -9.17
C HIS A 47 -6.90 -0.22 -9.45
N SER A 48 -6.35 0.55 -10.40
CA SER A 48 -6.95 1.82 -10.82
C SER A 48 -8.38 1.64 -11.31
N ASN A 49 -8.67 0.58 -12.08
CA ASN A 49 -10.01 0.30 -12.58
C ASN A 49 -10.98 -0.05 -11.43
N ILE A 50 -10.56 -0.87 -10.45
CA ILE A 50 -11.39 -1.21 -9.28
C ILE A 50 -11.68 0.02 -8.43
N PHE A 51 -10.69 0.85 -8.15
CA PHE A 51 -10.88 2.03 -7.30
C PHE A 51 -11.54 3.22 -8.03
N ARG A 52 -11.54 3.22 -9.38
CA ARG A 52 -12.29 4.17 -10.21
C ARG A 52 -13.76 3.79 -10.36
N SER A 53 -14.10 2.51 -10.20
CA SER A 53 -15.48 2.02 -10.23
C SER A 53 -16.29 2.68 -9.11
N LEU A 54 -16.99 3.75 -9.47
CA LEU A 54 -17.95 4.44 -8.61
C LEU A 54 -19.23 3.60 -8.56
N ASN A 55 -19.20 2.51 -7.80
CA ASN A 55 -20.45 1.98 -7.28
C ASN A 55 -21.03 3.06 -6.36
N VAL A 56 -22.09 3.72 -6.79
CA VAL A 56 -22.80 4.72 -5.97
C VAL A 56 -23.43 3.95 -4.81
N VAL A 57 -22.70 3.85 -3.70
CA VAL A 57 -23.24 3.35 -2.45
C VAL A 57 -24.15 4.47 -1.92
N PRO A 58 -25.44 4.20 -1.64
CA PRO A 58 -26.29 5.17 -0.97
C PRO A 58 -25.60 5.63 0.32
N SER A 59 -25.46 6.94 0.50
CA SER A 59 -24.91 7.47 1.73
C SER A 59 -25.73 6.92 2.90
N PRO A 60 -25.10 6.34 3.93
CA PRO A 60 -25.82 5.91 5.11
C PRO A 60 -26.60 7.09 5.68
N ASN A 61 -27.84 6.85 6.12
CA ASN A 61 -28.65 7.86 6.80
C ASN A 61 -28.00 8.18 8.17
N ILE A 62 -26.99 9.04 8.18
CA ILE A 62 -26.39 9.58 9.39
C ILE A 62 -27.40 10.57 9.96
N LEU A 63 -27.92 10.29 11.16
CA LEU A 63 -28.80 11.21 11.89
C LEU A 63 -28.12 12.59 12.00
N ALA A 64 -28.72 13.59 11.37
CA ALA A 64 -28.26 14.97 11.45
C ALA A 64 -28.21 15.42 12.91
N GLY A 65 -27.04 15.87 13.37
CA GLY A 65 -26.84 16.43 14.72
C GLY A 65 -25.94 15.63 15.67
N LYS A 66 -25.41 14.48 15.27
CA LYS A 66 -24.34 13.81 16.04
C LYS A 66 -23.00 14.51 15.79
N THR A 67 -22.36 15.02 16.84
CA THR A 67 -21.00 15.54 16.76
C THR A 67 -20.01 14.42 16.43
N SER A 68 -19.07 14.67 15.53
CA SER A 68 -17.99 13.72 15.25
C SER A 68 -17.22 13.42 16.54
N PRO A 69 -16.93 12.15 16.85
CA PRO A 69 -16.16 11.81 18.04
C PRO A 69 -14.76 12.44 17.94
N GLN A 70 -14.30 13.04 19.03
CA GLN A 70 -12.93 13.55 19.12
C GLN A 70 -12.00 12.41 19.51
N ILE A 71 -10.83 12.37 18.87
CA ILE A 71 -9.78 11.42 19.20
C ILE A 71 -8.96 11.99 20.36
N LEU A 72 -8.77 11.19 21.40
CA LEU A 72 -8.06 11.58 22.62
C LEU A 72 -6.55 11.28 22.53
N PRO A 73 -5.69 12.07 23.19
CA PRO A 73 -4.26 11.78 23.25
C PRO A 73 -3.92 10.40 23.84
N SER A 74 -4.77 9.85 24.72
CA SER A 74 -4.62 8.50 25.25
C SER A 74 -4.81 7.44 24.18
N GLU A 75 -5.79 7.60 23.29
CA GLU A 75 -6.03 6.67 22.17
C GLU A 75 -4.86 6.69 21.20
N ILE A 76 -4.29 7.87 20.94
CA ILE A 76 -3.06 8.00 20.12
C ILE A 76 -1.89 7.27 20.76
N ARG A 77 -1.70 7.44 22.07
CA ARG A 77 -0.62 6.76 22.80
C ARG A 77 -0.77 5.25 22.74
N ASP A 78 -1.98 4.74 22.97
CA ASP A 78 -2.25 3.30 22.95
C ASP A 78 -2.08 2.72 21.54
N ALA A 79 -2.53 3.46 20.51
CA ALA A 79 -2.31 3.11 19.12
C ALA A 79 -0.82 3.04 18.76
N ILE A 80 -0.03 4.07 19.09
CA ILE A 80 1.43 4.10 18.86
C ILE A 80 2.13 2.98 19.65
N GLY A 81 1.66 2.71 20.88
CA GLY A 81 2.14 1.60 21.70
C GLY A 81 1.91 0.24 21.05
N SER A 82 0.78 0.06 20.35
CA SER A 82 0.45 -1.19 19.66
C SER A 82 1.20 -1.41 18.32
N MET A 83 1.84 -0.37 17.76
CA MET A 83 2.56 -0.48 16.50
C MET A 83 3.76 -1.42 16.60
N LYS A 84 4.01 -2.22 15.55
CA LYS A 84 5.20 -3.06 15.45
C LYS A 84 6.44 -2.20 15.22
N LEU A 85 7.53 -2.53 15.91
CA LEU A 85 8.85 -1.93 15.69
C LEU A 85 9.51 -2.49 14.42
N GLY A 86 10.49 -1.76 13.90
CA GLY A 86 11.27 -2.19 12.73
C GLY A 86 10.50 -2.16 11.40
N ILE A 87 9.34 -1.50 11.37
CA ILE A 87 8.60 -1.24 10.13
C ILE A 87 9.28 -0.07 9.39
N VAL A 88 9.41 -0.22 8.07
CA VAL A 88 9.99 0.81 7.21
C VAL A 88 9.12 2.08 7.28
N PRO A 89 9.70 3.26 7.55
CA PRO A 89 8.97 4.52 7.56
C PRO A 89 8.24 4.78 6.24
N GLY A 90 7.14 5.54 6.33
CA GLY A 90 6.44 6.02 5.15
C GLY A 90 7.26 7.07 4.38
N PRO A 91 6.68 7.67 3.31
CA PRO A 91 7.33 8.73 2.55
C PRO A 91 7.73 9.96 3.38
N ASP A 92 7.07 10.18 4.52
CA ASP A 92 7.38 11.22 5.50
C ASP A 92 8.63 10.93 6.35
N ARG A 93 9.18 9.72 6.25
CA ARG A 93 10.36 9.22 6.97
C ARG A 93 10.17 9.20 8.49
N ILE A 94 8.93 9.20 8.98
CA ILE A 94 8.63 9.12 10.41
C ILE A 94 8.61 7.64 10.82
N SER A 95 9.56 7.24 11.67
CA SER A 95 9.61 5.88 12.21
C SER A 95 8.72 5.71 13.43
N VAL A 96 8.35 4.46 13.73
CA VAL A 96 7.62 4.12 14.96
C VAL A 96 8.42 4.50 16.21
N ASP A 97 9.75 4.37 16.15
CA ASP A 97 10.64 4.77 17.26
C ASP A 97 10.54 6.27 17.54
N LEU A 98 10.49 7.09 16.48
CA LEU A 98 10.34 8.54 16.62
C LEU A 98 8.97 8.91 17.22
N LEU A 99 7.91 8.21 16.81
CA LEU A 99 6.57 8.41 17.37
C LEU A 99 6.50 8.02 18.86
N ARG A 100 7.16 6.92 19.24
CA ARG A 100 7.22 6.47 20.64
C ARG A 100 8.10 7.35 21.53
N ALA A 101 9.14 7.95 20.96
CA ALA A 101 9.99 8.93 21.66
C ALA A 101 9.31 10.30 21.83
N GLY A 102 8.20 10.54 21.11
CA GLY A 102 7.43 11.76 21.21
C GLY A 102 6.83 11.98 22.60
N ASP A 103 6.81 13.25 23.00
CA ASP A 103 6.24 13.67 24.28
C ASP A 103 4.71 13.84 24.22
N GLY A 104 4.11 14.19 25.36
CA GLY A 104 2.65 14.45 25.44
C GLY A 104 2.18 15.58 24.51
N ARG A 105 3.05 16.53 24.16
CA ARG A 105 2.72 17.61 23.23
C ARG A 105 2.53 17.08 21.82
N LEU A 106 3.37 16.15 21.36
CA LEU A 106 3.16 15.49 20.07
C LEU A 106 1.82 14.76 20.03
N LEU A 107 1.48 14.01 21.08
CA LEU A 107 0.21 13.27 21.17
C LEU A 107 -1.00 14.20 21.07
N GLY A 108 -0.95 15.36 21.74
CA GLY A 108 -2.00 16.38 21.66
C GLY A 108 -2.16 16.97 20.25
N ILE A 109 -1.05 17.24 19.57
CA ILE A 109 -1.06 17.74 18.19
C ILE A 109 -1.66 16.71 17.23
N LEU A 110 -1.29 15.44 17.37
CA LEU A 110 -1.82 14.35 16.54
C LEU A 110 -3.32 14.14 16.78
N ALA A 111 -3.75 14.12 18.04
CA ALA A 111 -5.15 14.01 18.43
C ALA A 111 -6.01 15.12 17.81
N ALA A 112 -5.57 16.38 17.93
CA ALA A 112 -6.25 17.52 17.32
C ALA A 112 -6.30 17.42 15.79
N ARG A 113 -5.19 17.03 15.16
CA ARG A 113 -5.11 16.90 13.70
C ARG A 113 -6.05 15.80 13.19
N PHE A 114 -6.06 14.63 13.82
CA PHE A 114 -6.94 13.53 13.40
C PHE A 114 -8.41 13.82 13.67
N SER A 115 -8.74 14.44 14.81
CA SER A 115 -10.10 14.90 15.08
C SER A 115 -10.59 15.89 14.01
N SER A 116 -9.70 16.77 13.52
CA SER A 116 -10.07 17.71 12.44
C SER A 116 -10.38 17.03 11.10
N TYR A 117 -9.82 15.85 10.83
CA TYR A 117 -10.19 15.07 9.63
C TYR A 117 -11.59 14.48 9.76
N LEU A 118 -11.98 14.03 10.96
CA LEU A 118 -13.32 13.51 11.25
C LEU A 118 -14.38 14.62 11.22
N GLU A 119 -14.07 15.79 11.76
CA GLU A 119 -14.97 16.95 11.75
C GLU A 119 -15.19 17.49 10.33
N LYS A 120 -14.13 17.54 9.51
CA LYS A 120 -14.21 18.04 8.13
C LYS A 120 -14.60 16.98 7.12
N GLU A 121 -14.87 15.76 7.57
CA GLU A 121 -15.10 14.58 6.73
C GLU A 121 -14.06 14.45 5.59
N ARG A 122 -12.81 14.81 5.90
CA ARG A 122 -11.73 14.90 4.91
C ARG A 122 -10.70 13.80 5.15
N ILE A 123 -10.51 12.99 4.11
CA ILE A 123 -9.40 12.03 4.05
C ILE A 123 -8.07 12.78 3.81
N PRO A 124 -6.98 12.44 4.53
CA PRO A 124 -5.65 12.99 4.28
C PRO A 124 -5.20 12.75 2.83
N ASP A 125 -4.49 13.71 2.23
CA ASP A 125 -4.13 13.63 0.81
C ASP A 125 -3.16 12.46 0.53
N GLN A 126 -2.27 12.14 1.47
CA GLN A 126 -1.38 10.98 1.38
C GLN A 126 -2.17 9.65 1.34
N CYS A 127 -3.37 9.60 1.94
CA CYS A 127 -4.24 8.43 1.88
C CYS A 127 -5.02 8.33 0.56
N ARG A 128 -5.00 9.37 -0.29
CA ARG A 128 -5.64 9.36 -1.62
C ARG A 128 -4.73 8.77 -2.69
N THR A 129 -3.43 8.68 -2.40
CA THR A 129 -2.43 8.08 -3.28
C THR A 129 -2.10 6.68 -2.81
N SER A 130 -2.03 5.72 -3.74
CA SER A 130 -1.51 4.37 -3.48
C SER A 130 -0.20 4.16 -4.23
N CYS A 131 0.72 3.40 -3.64
CA CYS A 131 1.92 2.90 -4.29
C CYS A 131 1.81 1.39 -4.42
N THR A 132 1.83 0.88 -5.64
CA THR A 132 1.76 -0.55 -5.93
C THR A 132 3.19 -1.11 -5.96
N ILE A 133 3.48 -2.08 -5.10
CA ILE A 133 4.77 -2.78 -5.08
C ILE A 133 4.51 -4.28 -5.20
N LEU A 134 5.18 -4.92 -6.16
CA LEU A 134 5.12 -6.37 -6.33
C LEU A 134 6.05 -7.05 -5.32
N LEU A 135 5.48 -7.82 -4.40
CA LEU A 135 6.23 -8.60 -3.42
C LEU A 135 6.06 -10.09 -3.72
N HIS A 136 7.17 -10.77 -4.02
CA HIS A 136 7.16 -12.22 -4.18
C HIS A 136 7.01 -12.88 -2.80
N ARG A 137 5.92 -13.64 -2.61
CA ARG A 137 5.76 -14.47 -1.42
C ARG A 137 6.70 -15.67 -1.54
N LYS A 138 7.58 -15.86 -0.55
CA LYS A 138 8.37 -17.09 -0.44
C LYS A 138 7.41 -18.28 -0.33
N SER A 139 7.52 -19.25 -1.25
CA SER A 139 6.75 -20.49 -1.20
C SER A 139 7.18 -21.32 0.02
N ASP A 140 6.20 -21.87 0.75
CA ASP A 140 6.48 -22.92 1.74
C ASP A 140 6.93 -24.17 0.98
N LYS A 141 8.08 -24.72 1.37
CA LYS A 141 8.58 -25.99 0.83
C LYS A 141 7.58 -27.06 1.28
N ARG A 142 6.84 -27.65 0.33
CA ARG A 142 6.15 -28.93 0.56
C ARG A 142 7.16 -30.06 0.70
#